data_AF-A0A538DU26-F1
#
_entry.id   AF-A0A538DU26-F1
#
_cell.length_a   1.000
_cell.length_b   1.000
_cell.length_c   1.000
_cell.angle_alpha   90.00
_cell.angle_beta   90.00
_cell.angle_gamma   90.00
#
_symmetry.space_group_name_H-M   'P 1'
#
loop_
_entity.id
_entity.type
_entity.pdbx_description
1 polymer ?
#
loop_
_entity_poly.entity_id
_entity_poly.type
_entity_poly.pdbx_seq_one_letter_code
_entity_poly.pdbx_strand_id
1 'polypeptide(L)'
;MDLEILIENVLNAVTAGITIGCIYGLMCIGLGLIFGIMRIVNFAQGEFLMLGMFASFYLVSGGKVLAFLGPYWGPFIGAICAAPAVFVGGAVLHKFLISRVSGLRTAGSLDEGHFGQLIVTLGISLILQNGGQIVFGSTPVAVR
;
A
#
# COMPACT_ATOMS: atom_id res chain seq x y z
N MET A 1 -9.13 2.75 -45.87
CA MET A 1 -8.71 1.62 -45.02
C MET A 1 -7.45 1.96 -44.22
N ASP A 2 -6.30 2.24 -44.84
CA ASP A 2 -5.06 2.55 -44.08
C ASP A 2 -5.14 3.85 -43.25
N LEU A 3 -5.80 4.89 -43.78
CA LEU A 3 -5.95 6.17 -43.08
C LEU A 3 -6.90 6.08 -41.87
N GLU A 4 -7.95 5.25 -41.97
CA GLU A 4 -8.90 5.03 -40.86
C GLU A 4 -8.23 4.29 -39.71
N ILE A 5 -7.44 3.25 -40.02
CA ILE A 5 -6.65 2.49 -39.04
C ILE A 5 -5.61 3.40 -38.36
N LEU A 6 -4.97 4.30 -39.13
CA LEU A 6 -4.03 5.27 -38.57
C LEU A 6 -4.71 6.21 -37.59
N ILE A 7 -5.89 6.74 -37.93
CA ILE A 7 -6.66 7.65 -37.08
C ILE A 7 -7.09 6.94 -35.79
N GLU A 8 -7.60 5.71 -35.88
CA GLU A 8 -8.00 4.90 -34.72
C GLU A 8 -6.82 4.66 -33.78
N ASN A 9 -5.66 4.28 -34.32
CA ASN A 9 -4.46 4.04 -33.52
C ASN A 9 -3.94 5.32 -32.84
N VAL A 10 -3.99 6.46 -33.51
CA VAL A 10 -3.61 7.75 -32.92
C VAL A 10 -4.58 8.11 -31.79
N LEU A 11 -5.89 7.93 -31.97
CA LEU A 11 -6.87 8.19 -30.92
C LEU A 11 -6.68 7.28 -29.70
N ASN A 12 -6.41 5.99 -29.92
CA ASN A 12 -6.09 5.05 -28.85
C ASN A 12 -4.77 5.41 -28.13
N ALA A 13 -3.73 5.80 -28.87
CA ALA A 13 -2.46 6.22 -28.27
C ALA A 13 -2.61 7.50 -27.44
N VAL A 14 -3.38 8.48 -27.93
CA VAL A 14 -3.65 9.73 -27.20
C VAL A 14 -4.46 9.47 -25.94
N THR A 15 -5.52 8.67 -26.02
CA THR A 15 -6.36 8.34 -24.85
C THR A 15 -5.59 7.52 -23.81
N ALA A 16 -4.80 6.53 -24.23
CA ALA A 16 -3.92 5.78 -23.35
C ALA A 16 -2.85 6.70 -22.72
N GLY A 17 -2.23 7.56 -23.51
CA GLY A 17 -1.23 8.52 -23.05
C GLY A 17 -1.77 9.51 -22.02
N ILE A 18 -2.97 10.06 -22.25
CA ILE A 18 -3.64 10.94 -21.29
C ILE A 18 -3.98 10.17 -20.02
N THR A 19 -4.53 8.96 -20.13
CA THR A 19 -4.92 8.14 -18.96
C THR A 19 -3.71 7.85 -18.08
N ILE A 20 -2.61 7.38 -18.68
CA ILE A 20 -1.36 7.10 -17.98
C ILE A 20 -0.75 8.38 -17.40
N GLY A 21 -0.78 9.49 -18.16
CA GLY A 21 -0.34 10.80 -17.71
C GLY A 21 -1.12 11.31 -16.50
N CYS A 22 -2.44 11.14 -16.48
CA CYS A 22 -3.28 11.48 -15.33
C CYS A 22 -2.94 10.62 -14.11
N ILE A 23 -2.72 9.32 -14.28
CA ILE A 23 -2.32 8.41 -13.20
C ILE A 23 -0.98 8.85 -12.59
N TYR A 24 0.04 9.12 -13.42
CA TYR A 24 1.33 9.61 -12.93
C TYR A 24 1.23 11.01 -12.32
N GLY A 25 0.42 11.90 -12.91
CA GLY A 25 0.16 13.24 -12.36
C GLY A 25 -0.45 13.16 -10.96
N LEU A 26 -1.46 12.31 -10.76
CA LEU A 26 -2.07 12.08 -9.45
C LEU A 26 -1.08 11.48 -8.45
N MET A 27 -0.22 10.53 -8.87
CA MET A 27 0.85 10.02 -8.02
C MET A 27 1.82 11.11 -7.57
N CYS A 28 2.26 11.98 -8.49
CA CYS A 28 3.14 13.10 -8.17
C CYS A 28 2.51 14.10 -7.21
N ILE A 29 1.22 14.43 -7.41
CA ILE A 29 0.46 15.29 -6.51
C ILE A 29 0.39 14.66 -5.11
N GLY A 30 0.07 13.35 -5.03
CA GLY A 30 0.03 12.63 -3.76
C GLY A 30 1.36 12.67 -3.01
N LEU A 31 2.47 12.41 -3.71
CA LEU A 31 3.81 12.49 -3.15
C LEU A 31 4.14 13.92 -2.69
N GLY A 32 3.77 14.93 -3.48
CA GLY A 32 3.90 16.34 -3.14
C GLY A 32 3.10 16.74 -1.90
N LEU A 33 1.89 16.20 -1.71
CA LEU A 33 1.08 16.43 -0.51
C LEU A 33 1.67 15.79 0.74
N ILE A 34 2.21 14.57 0.61
CA ILE A 34 2.87 13.85 1.72
C ILE A 34 4.08 14.65 2.22
N PHE A 35 4.97 15.07 1.31
CA PHE A 35 6.16 15.85 1.69
C PHE A 35 5.84 17.32 2.02
N GLY A 36 4.87 17.92 1.33
CA GLY A 36 4.57 19.35 1.44
C GLY A 36 3.75 19.72 2.67
N ILE A 37 2.72 18.94 3.00
CA ILE A 37 1.76 19.29 4.07
C ILE A 37 1.90 18.38 5.27
N MET A 38 1.94 17.06 5.06
CA MET A 38 1.92 16.12 6.18
C MET A 38 3.25 16.05 6.94
N ARG A 39 4.37 16.44 6.30
CA ARG A 39 5.71 16.49 6.94
C ARG A 39 6.08 15.16 7.64
N ILE A 40 5.48 14.07 7.20
CA ILE A 40 5.60 12.74 7.77
C ILE A 40 5.69 11.76 6.61
N VAL A 41 6.81 11.05 6.55
CA VAL A 41 7.07 10.07 5.51
C VAL A 41 6.96 8.69 6.13
N ASN A 42 6.07 7.87 5.59
CA ASN A 42 5.90 6.48 6.01
C ASN A 42 6.39 5.54 4.91
N PHE A 43 7.60 5.00 5.06
CA PHE A 43 8.12 4.01 4.13
C PHE A 43 7.46 2.64 4.24
N ALA A 44 6.82 2.32 5.38
CA ALA A 44 6.16 1.04 5.60
C ALA A 44 4.79 0.90 4.90
N GLN A 45 4.39 1.90 4.10
CA GLN A 45 3.08 1.94 3.45
C GLN A 45 2.85 0.72 2.53
N GLY A 46 3.87 0.28 1.78
CA GLY A 46 3.76 -0.86 0.88
C GLY A 46 3.60 -2.19 1.61
N GLU A 47 4.18 -2.29 2.80
CA GLU A 47 4.17 -3.48 3.64
C GLU A 47 2.83 -3.64 4.35
N PHE A 48 2.18 -2.53 4.74
CA PHE A 48 0.79 -2.58 5.21
C PHE A 48 -0.17 -3.00 4.09
N LEU A 49 0.05 -2.53 2.86
CA LEU A 49 -0.70 -3.00 1.70
C LEU A 49 -0.50 -4.52 1.49
N MET A 50 0.75 -4.99 1.53
CA MET A 50 1.08 -6.40 1.44
C MET A 50 0.36 -7.23 2.51
N LEU A 51 0.39 -6.80 3.78
CA LEU A 51 -0.34 -7.48 4.85
C LEU A 51 -1.85 -7.53 4.60
N GLY A 52 -2.43 -6.46 4.04
CA GLY A 52 -3.83 -6.43 3.65
C GLY A 52 -4.18 -7.40 2.53
N MET A 53 -3.30 -7.52 1.53
CA MET A 53 -3.44 -8.49 0.45
C MET A 53 -3.35 -9.94 0.95
N PHE A 54 -2.41 -10.24 1.84
CA PHE A 54 -2.35 -11.57 2.46
C PHE A 54 -3.56 -11.82 3.35
N ALA A 55 -3.96 -10.86 4.18
CA ALA A 55 -5.15 -11.00 5.02
C ALA A 55 -6.41 -11.28 4.18
N SER A 56 -6.63 -10.55 3.09
CA SER A 56 -7.76 -10.79 2.19
C SER A 56 -7.66 -12.15 1.49
N PHE A 57 -6.46 -12.55 1.05
CA PHE A 57 -6.22 -13.87 0.48
C PHE A 57 -6.56 -15.00 1.48
N TYR A 58 -6.13 -14.90 2.73
CA TYR A 58 -6.45 -15.91 3.74
C TYR A 58 -7.93 -15.92 4.10
N LEU A 59 -8.62 -14.77 4.13
CA LEU A 59 -10.06 -14.73 4.38
C LEU A 59 -10.88 -15.45 3.28
N VAL A 60 -10.43 -15.33 2.02
CA VAL A 60 -11.13 -15.91 0.86
C VAL A 60 -10.71 -17.36 0.61
N SER A 61 -9.41 -17.64 0.54
CA SER A 61 -8.86 -18.94 0.14
C SER A 61 -8.53 -19.86 1.32
N GLY A 62 -7.94 -19.31 2.39
CA GLY A 62 -7.41 -20.10 3.51
C GLY A 62 -8.45 -20.47 4.58
N GLY A 63 -9.28 -19.52 4.99
CA GLY A 63 -10.26 -19.68 6.07
C GLY A 63 -11.62 -20.18 5.59
N LYS A 64 -11.85 -20.25 4.27
CA LYS A 64 -13.15 -20.54 3.63
C LYS A 64 -14.34 -19.70 4.12
N VAL A 65 -14.11 -18.72 4.98
CA VAL A 65 -15.16 -17.88 5.59
C VAL A 65 -15.95 -17.17 4.49
N LEU A 66 -15.28 -16.72 3.45
CA LEU A 66 -15.87 -16.07 2.28
C LEU A 66 -15.82 -16.93 1.00
N ALA A 67 -15.45 -18.22 1.08
CA ALA A 67 -15.36 -19.07 -0.11
C ALA A 67 -16.71 -19.22 -0.84
N PHE A 68 -17.83 -19.03 -0.13
CA PHE A 68 -19.18 -19.09 -0.69
C PHE A 68 -19.54 -17.89 -1.58
N LEU A 69 -18.83 -16.76 -1.51
CA LEU A 69 -19.04 -15.57 -2.35
C LEU A 69 -18.56 -15.73 -3.79
N GLY A 70 -17.83 -16.82 -4.08
CA GLY A 70 -17.28 -17.10 -5.40
C GLY A 70 -16.13 -16.15 -5.82
N PRO A 71 -15.57 -16.35 -7.02
CA PRO A 71 -14.34 -15.68 -7.47
C PRO A 71 -14.49 -14.17 -7.66
N TYR A 72 -15.70 -13.70 -7.95
CA TYR A 72 -15.95 -12.29 -8.26
C TYR A 72 -16.13 -11.45 -7.00
N TRP A 73 -16.99 -11.86 -6.06
CA TRP A 73 -17.33 -11.07 -4.88
C TRP A 73 -16.41 -11.33 -3.69
N GLY A 74 -15.80 -12.52 -3.63
CA GLY A 74 -14.90 -12.93 -2.55
C GLY A 74 -13.76 -11.94 -2.31
N PRO A 75 -12.97 -11.56 -3.34
CA PRO A 75 -11.82 -10.65 -3.17
C PRO A 75 -12.21 -9.25 -2.70
N PHE A 76 -13.31 -8.68 -3.22
CA PHE A 76 -13.75 -7.33 -2.83
C PHE A 76 -14.20 -7.28 -1.37
N ILE A 77 -15.04 -8.24 -0.96
CA ILE A 77 -15.53 -8.28 0.43
C ILE A 77 -14.41 -8.70 1.37
N GLY A 78 -13.52 -9.61 0.93
CA GLY A 78 -12.30 -9.97 1.64
C GLY A 78 -11.38 -8.76 1.89
N ALA A 79 -11.20 -7.87 0.90
CA ALA A 79 -10.42 -6.65 1.06
C ALA A 79 -11.05 -5.67 2.07
N ILE A 80 -12.38 -5.51 2.01
CA ILE A 80 -13.13 -4.66 2.97
C ILE A 80 -12.99 -5.22 4.39
N CYS A 81 -13.10 -6.53 4.57
CA CYS A 81 -12.93 -7.18 5.88
C CYS A 81 -11.48 -7.18 6.37
N ALA A 82 -10.50 -7.22 5.46
CA ALA A 82 -9.08 -7.13 5.80
C ALA A 82 -8.68 -5.74 6.29
N ALA A 83 -9.35 -4.68 5.82
CA ALA A 83 -9.02 -3.30 6.18
C ALA A 83 -9.08 -3.03 7.71
N PRO A 84 -10.14 -3.43 8.45
CA PRO A 84 -10.15 -3.34 9.92
C PRO A 84 -9.01 -4.11 10.59
N ALA A 85 -8.70 -5.32 10.10
CA ALA A 85 -7.66 -6.15 10.70
C ALA A 85 -6.27 -5.50 10.57
N VAL A 86 -5.94 -5.00 9.37
CA VAL A 86 -4.69 -4.27 9.12
C VAL A 86 -4.67 -2.95 9.87
N PHE A 87 -5.81 -2.24 9.95
CA PHE A 87 -5.90 -1.00 10.71
C PHE A 87 -5.59 -1.21 12.19
N VAL A 88 -6.15 -2.24 12.82
CA VAL A 88 -5.85 -2.59 14.21
C VAL A 88 -4.37 -2.97 14.37
N GLY A 89 -3.83 -3.80 13.48
CA GLY A 89 -2.41 -4.14 13.49
C GLY A 89 -1.48 -2.92 13.37
N GLY A 90 -1.80 -2.02 12.43
CA GLY A 90 -1.10 -0.75 12.25
C GLY A 90 -1.24 0.19 13.45
N ALA A 91 -2.41 0.27 14.08
CA ALA A 91 -2.64 1.07 15.27
C ALA A 91 -1.84 0.56 16.48
N VAL A 92 -1.75 -0.76 16.65
CA VAL A 92 -0.89 -1.39 17.66
C VAL A 92 0.57 -1.06 17.37
N LEU A 93 1.03 -1.27 16.15
CA LEU A 93 2.42 -0.94 15.76
C LEU A 93 2.75 0.54 15.99
N HIS A 94 1.81 1.41 15.66
CA HIS A 94 1.93 2.84 15.89
C HIS A 94 2.03 3.17 17.39
N LYS A 95 1.17 2.58 18.23
CA LYS A 95 1.17 2.81 19.68
C LYS A 95 2.40 2.26 20.41
N PHE A 96 3.00 1.18 19.90
CA PHE A 96 4.13 0.53 20.57
C PHE A 96 5.50 0.97 20.04
N LEU A 97 5.64 1.16 18.72
CA LEU A 97 6.92 1.52 18.11
C LEU A 97 6.97 3.01 17.80
N ILE A 98 6.01 3.50 17.02
CA ILE A 98 6.07 4.86 16.46
C ILE A 98 5.87 5.92 17.56
N SER A 99 4.88 5.77 18.44
CA SER A 99 4.65 6.75 19.52
C SER A 99 5.67 6.65 20.65
N ARG A 100 6.46 5.58 20.75
CA ARG A 100 7.57 5.49 21.70
C ARG A 100 8.79 6.26 21.21
N VAL A 101 9.07 6.22 19.91
CA VAL A 101 10.16 6.99 19.31
C VAL A 101 9.76 8.45 19.05
N SER A 102 8.53 8.68 18.59
CA SER A 102 7.96 10.02 18.37
C SER A 102 7.49 10.69 19.67
N GLY A 103 7.32 9.93 20.76
CA GLY A 103 6.86 10.41 22.06
C GLY A 103 7.80 11.39 22.76
N LEU A 104 9.04 11.53 22.28
CA LEU A 104 9.98 12.60 22.66
C LEU A 104 9.68 13.90 21.89
N ARG A 105 8.41 14.31 21.89
CA ARG A 105 7.97 15.68 21.56
C ARG A 105 8.39 16.69 22.65
N THR A 106 9.56 16.53 23.24
CA THR A 106 10.23 17.61 23.96
C THR A 106 10.67 18.64 22.93
N ALA A 107 9.77 19.61 22.71
CA ALA A 107 10.06 21.02 22.49
C ALA A 107 11.49 21.35 22.03
N GLY A 108 11.69 21.66 20.75
CA GLY A 108 12.87 22.44 20.37
C GLY A 108 13.25 22.50 18.90
N SER A 109 13.42 21.37 18.21
CA SER A 109 14.04 21.36 16.87
C SER A 109 13.06 20.89 15.79
N LEU A 110 12.57 21.84 15.00
CA LEU A 110 11.64 21.63 13.89
C LEU A 110 12.20 20.77 12.74
N ASP A 111 13.47 20.34 12.82
CA ASP A 111 14.21 19.70 11.72
C ASP A 111 14.64 18.24 12.03
N GLU A 112 14.86 17.86 13.30
CA GLU A 112 15.41 16.53 13.64
C GLU A 112 14.35 15.41 13.75
N GLY A 113 13.08 15.76 13.95
CA GLY A 113 12.00 14.78 14.12
C GLY A 113 11.69 13.96 12.86
N HIS A 114 11.96 14.51 11.66
CA HIS A 114 11.63 13.87 10.38
C HIS A 114 12.51 12.64 10.11
N PHE A 115 13.82 12.75 10.37
CA PHE A 115 14.78 11.67 10.12
C PHE A 115 14.55 10.46 11.03
N GLY A 116 14.20 10.68 12.31
CA GLY A 116 13.88 9.59 13.23
C GLY A 116 12.67 8.77 12.75
N GLN A 117 11.65 9.43 12.23
CA GLN A 117 10.47 8.75 11.70
C GLN A 117 10.75 8.00 10.39
N LEU A 118 11.55 8.59 9.50
CA LEU A 118 12.03 7.94 8.28
C LEU A 118 12.77 6.64 8.60
N ILE A 119 13.72 6.68 9.55
CA ILE A 119 14.53 5.52 9.95
C ILE A 119 13.68 4.43 10.60
N VAL A 120 12.75 4.80 11.50
CA VAL A 120 11.87 3.82 12.15
C VAL A 120 10.93 3.18 11.15
N THR A 121 10.33 3.94 10.23
CA THR A 121 9.40 3.38 9.24
C THR A 121 10.12 2.52 8.21
N LEU A 122 11.37 2.85 7.83
CA LEU A 122 12.23 1.96 7.04
C LEU A 122 12.58 0.66 7.78
N GLY A 123 12.96 0.76 9.05
CA GLY A 123 13.25 -0.43 9.87
C GLY A 123 12.04 -1.35 10.00
N ILE A 124 10.86 -0.77 10.21
CA ILE A 124 9.58 -1.51 10.22
C ILE A 124 9.30 -2.14 8.86
N SER A 125 9.49 -1.40 7.76
CA SER A 125 9.33 -1.91 6.39
C SER A 125 10.19 -3.16 6.18
N LEU A 126 11.49 -3.10 6.52
CA LEU A 126 12.40 -4.24 6.38
C LEU A 126 11.96 -5.44 7.24
N ILE A 127 11.54 -5.21 8.48
CA ILE A 127 11.08 -6.28 9.36
C ILE A 127 9.79 -6.92 8.82
N LEU A 128 8.83 -6.12 8.38
CA LEU A 128 7.56 -6.61 7.83
C LEU A 128 7.76 -7.34 6.51
N GLN A 129 8.61 -6.82 5.63
CA GLN A 129 8.93 -7.43 4.34
C GLN A 129 9.62 -8.78 4.54
N ASN A 130 10.69 -8.84 5.33
CA ASN A 130 11.41 -10.10 5.58
C ASN A 130 10.55 -11.08 6.40
N GLY A 131 9.81 -10.59 7.39
CA GLY A 131 8.86 -11.40 8.15
C GLY A 131 7.77 -11.99 7.24
N GLY A 132 7.25 -11.20 6.31
CA GLY A 132 6.31 -11.67 5.29
C GLY A 132 6.90 -12.76 4.41
N GLN A 133 8.15 -12.63 3.97
CA GLN A 133 8.83 -13.66 3.18
C GLN A 133 9.04 -14.96 3.98
N ILE A 134 9.29 -14.87 5.28
CA ILE A 134 9.44 -16.05 6.16
C ILE A 134 8.08 -16.75 6.35
N VAL A 135 7.00 -15.98 6.57
CA VAL A 135 5.67 -16.53 6.88
C VAL A 135 4.96 -17.04 5.63
N PHE A 136 4.97 -16.26 4.55
CA PHE A 136 4.21 -16.54 3.31
C PHE A 136 5.06 -17.21 2.22
N GLY A 137 6.38 -17.28 2.42
CA GLY A 137 7.32 -17.81 1.45
C GLY A 137 7.77 -16.76 0.44
N SER A 138 8.95 -17.00 -0.15
CA SER A 138 9.54 -16.16 -1.19
C SER A 138 9.18 -16.57 -2.61
N THR A 139 8.38 -17.63 -2.75
CA THR A 139 8.00 -18.18 -4.05
C THR A 139 6.61 -17.65 -4.47
N PRO A 140 6.46 -17.11 -5.68
CA PRO A 140 5.17 -16.65 -6.15
C PRO A 140 4.24 -17.84 -6.38
N VAL A 141 3.13 -17.88 -5.66
CA VAL A 141 2.10 -18.91 -5.83
C VAL A 141 1.01 -18.35 -6.74
N ALA A 142 0.81 -18.99 -7.89
CA ALA A 142 -0.29 -18.64 -8.79
C ALA A 142 -1.62 -19.13 -8.20
N VAL A 143 -2.50 -18.20 -7.88
CA VAL A 143 -3.88 -18.49 -7.48
C VAL A 143 -4.69 -18.69 -8.76
N ARG A 144 -5.17 -19.92 -8.98
CA ARG A 144 -6.04 -20.32 -10.10
C ARG A 144 -7.51 -20.27 -9.70
#